data_AF-A0A495IXR8-F1
#
_entry.id   AF-A0A495IXR8-F1
#
_cell.length_a   1.000
_cell.length_b   1.000
_cell.length_c   1.000
_cell.angle_alpha   90.00
_cell.angle_beta   90.00
_cell.angle_gamma   90.00
#
_symmetry.space_group_name_H-M   'P 1'
#
loop_
_entity.id
_entity.type
_entity.pdbx_description
1 polymer ?
#
loop_
_entity_poly.entity_id
_entity_poly.type
_entity_poly.pdbx_seq_one_letter_code
_entity_poly.pdbx_strand_id
1 'polypeptide(L)'
;MKPLENLNNVERAKLLHGLFPAEIPALLKYITGMSQTIAEEQEQIKATWQHPLIAVNLWLSLAAEAERKISQYGDKLKKSSSLFADQLFDGYAAVYLVHCLIQYTTERKLNNQKFSKAVNLLFMD
;
A
#
# COMPACT_ATOMS: atom_id res chain seq x y z
N MET A 1 18.17 -3.60 16.00
CA MET A 1 17.10 -2.95 15.21
C MET A 1 17.45 -1.49 15.06
N LYS A 2 17.13 -0.87 13.91
CA LYS A 2 17.20 0.59 13.77
C LYS A 2 16.07 1.25 14.57
N PRO A 3 16.23 2.50 15.00
CA PRO A 3 15.12 3.32 15.50
C PRO A 3 14.00 3.44 14.45
N LEU A 4 12.74 3.63 14.88
CA LEU A 4 11.56 3.63 14.00
C LEU A 4 11.65 4.73 12.95
N GLU A 5 12.13 5.91 13.35
CA GLU A 5 12.34 7.09 12.52
C GLU A 5 13.34 6.85 11.38
N ASN A 6 14.24 5.87 11.55
CA ASN A 6 15.30 5.55 10.58
C ASN A 6 14.94 4.36 9.67
N LEU A 7 13.75 3.79 9.80
CA LEU A 7 13.28 2.72 8.92
C LEU A 7 12.82 3.29 7.57
N ASN A 8 13.22 2.66 6.47
CA ASN A 8 12.67 2.96 5.16
C ASN A 8 11.30 2.25 4.93
N ASN A 9 10.64 2.51 3.80
CA ASN A 9 9.31 1.96 3.51
C ASN A 9 9.29 0.42 3.48
N VAL A 10 10.33 -0.22 2.95
CA VAL A 10 10.45 -1.69 2.93
C VAL A 10 10.55 -2.23 4.36
N GLU A 11 11.41 -1.63 5.20
CA GLU A 11 11.57 -2.04 6.58
C GLU A 11 10.29 -1.82 7.40
N ARG A 12 9.60 -0.69 7.22
CA ARG A 12 8.30 -0.36 7.84
C ARG A 12 7.23 -1.37 7.42
N ALA A 13 7.12 -1.68 6.13
CA ALA A 13 6.13 -2.63 5.61
C ALA A 13 6.37 -4.06 6.08
N LYS A 14 7.64 -4.47 6.14
CA LYS A 14 8.05 -5.78 6.66
C LYS A 14 7.68 -5.93 8.14
N LEU A 15 7.91 -4.87 8.93
CA LEU A 15 7.53 -4.82 10.34
C LEU A 15 6.00 -4.90 10.50
N LEU A 16 5.24 -4.10 9.74
CA LEU A 16 3.78 -4.11 9.79
C LEU A 16 3.20 -5.50 9.47
N HIS A 17 3.70 -6.15 8.41
CA HIS A 17 3.30 -7.51 8.07
C HIS A 17 3.67 -8.51 9.18
N GLY A 18 4.85 -8.39 9.78
CA GLY A 18 5.26 -9.28 10.88
C GLY A 18 4.37 -9.15 12.12
N LEU A 19 3.92 -7.93 12.43
CA LEU A 19 3.06 -7.65 13.58
C LEU A 19 1.59 -8.07 13.35
N PHE A 20 1.10 -7.95 12.11
CA PHE A 20 -0.32 -8.14 11.80
C PHE A 20 -0.55 -9.01 10.55
N PRO A 21 -0.04 -10.25 10.50
CA PRO A 21 -0.18 -11.11 9.33
C PRO A 21 -1.64 -11.42 8.98
N ALA A 22 -2.55 -11.41 9.96
CA ALA A 22 -3.98 -11.64 9.76
C ALA A 22 -4.70 -10.52 8.99
N GLU A 23 -4.15 -9.29 8.99
CA GLU A 23 -4.74 -8.14 8.30
C GLU A 23 -4.32 -8.08 6.81
N ILE A 24 -3.20 -8.72 6.47
CA ILE A 24 -2.60 -8.66 5.13
C ILE A 24 -3.55 -9.14 4.02
N PRO A 25 -4.31 -10.25 4.16
CA PRO A 25 -5.24 -10.66 3.13
C PRO A 25 -6.31 -9.60 2.81
N ALA A 26 -6.83 -8.92 3.84
CA ALA A 26 -7.86 -7.89 3.67
C ALA A 26 -7.28 -6.61 3.07
N LEU A 27 -6.06 -6.24 3.47
CA LEU A 27 -5.30 -5.13 2.88
C LEU A 27 -5.01 -5.38 1.38
N LEU A 28 -4.50 -6.55 1.01
CA LEU A 28 -4.22 -6.89 -0.39
C LEU A 28 -5.49 -6.83 -1.25
N LYS A 29 -6.62 -7.33 -0.73
CA LYS A 29 -7.91 -7.21 -1.41
C LYS A 29 -8.33 -5.76 -1.62
N TYR A 30 -8.08 -4.90 -0.63
CA TYR A 30 -8.38 -3.47 -0.75
C TYR A 30 -7.51 -2.79 -1.81
N ILE A 31 -6.19 -3.04 -1.79
CA ILE A 31 -5.26 -2.48 -2.78
C ILE A 31 -5.68 -2.89 -4.21
N THR A 32 -6.03 -4.16 -4.41
CA THR A 32 -6.54 -4.63 -5.72
C THR A 32 -7.81 -3.88 -6.13
N GLY A 33 -8.78 -3.75 -5.21
CA GLY A 33 -10.02 -3.02 -5.52
C GLY A 33 -9.78 -1.56 -5.88
N MET A 34 -8.90 -0.87 -5.16
CA MET A 34 -8.57 0.52 -5.46
C MET A 34 -7.82 0.66 -6.79
N SER A 35 -6.90 -0.26 -7.10
CA SER A 35 -6.22 -0.29 -8.40
C SER A 35 -7.22 -0.47 -9.55
N GLN A 36 -8.23 -1.32 -9.38
CA GLN A 36 -9.27 -1.55 -10.37
C GLN A 36 -10.15 -0.31 -10.56
N THR A 37 -10.60 0.33 -9.49
CA THR A 37 -11.34 1.60 -9.57
C THR A 37 -10.53 2.68 -10.29
N ILE A 38 -9.24 2.80 -10.01
CA ILE A 38 -8.36 3.74 -10.71
C ILE A 38 -8.26 3.42 -12.22
N ALA A 39 -8.21 2.14 -12.59
CA ALA A 39 -8.17 1.73 -13.99
C ALA A 39 -9.50 2.04 -14.71
N GLU A 40 -10.63 1.79 -14.06
CA GLU A 40 -11.98 2.08 -14.59
C GLU A 40 -12.24 3.58 -14.74
N GLU A 41 -11.77 4.38 -13.79
CA GLU A 41 -12.00 5.83 -13.74
C GLU A 41 -10.86 6.67 -14.34
N GLN A 42 -9.91 6.04 -15.05
CA GLN A 42 -8.67 6.69 -15.47
C GLN A 42 -8.87 8.01 -16.24
N GLU A 43 -9.90 8.11 -17.08
CA GLU A 43 -10.15 9.31 -17.89
C GLU A 43 -10.65 10.47 -17.02
N GLN A 44 -11.50 10.17 -16.05
CA GLN A 44 -11.96 11.15 -15.07
C GLN A 44 -10.79 11.61 -14.20
N ILE A 45 -9.95 10.68 -13.74
CA ILE A 45 -8.76 10.97 -12.93
C ILE A 45 -7.79 11.87 -13.71
N LYS A 46 -7.54 11.60 -14.99
CA LYS A 46 -6.71 12.46 -15.86
C LYS A 46 -7.28 13.86 -15.99
N ALA A 47 -8.60 13.99 -16.14
CA ALA A 47 -9.26 15.28 -16.32
C ALA A 47 -9.27 16.15 -15.05
N THR A 48 -9.28 15.54 -13.86
CA THR A 48 -9.34 16.25 -12.57
C THR A 48 -8.03 16.26 -11.80
N TRP A 49 -6.94 15.73 -12.37
CA TRP A 49 -5.66 15.60 -11.69
C TRP A 49 -5.05 16.96 -11.33
N GLN A 50 -4.86 17.21 -10.04
CA GLN A 50 -4.31 18.48 -9.53
C GLN A 50 -3.05 18.29 -8.66
N HIS A 51 -2.45 17.10 -8.63
CA HIS A 51 -1.26 16.85 -7.81
C HIS A 51 0.04 17.21 -8.55
N PRO A 52 0.80 18.23 -8.09
CA PRO A 52 1.97 18.73 -8.81
C PRO A 52 3.22 17.86 -8.66
N LEU A 53 3.28 17.01 -7.62
CA LEU A 53 4.47 16.20 -7.30
C LEU A 53 4.49 14.84 -8.00
N ILE A 54 3.32 14.33 -8.40
CA ILE A 54 3.18 13.03 -9.05
C ILE A 54 2.41 13.25 -10.34
N ALA A 55 3.04 12.96 -11.47
CA ALA A 55 2.34 12.98 -12.75
C ALA A 55 1.25 11.91 -12.77
N VAL A 56 0.08 12.24 -13.34
CA VAL A 56 -1.06 11.30 -13.39
C VAL A 56 -0.69 9.96 -14.03
N ASN A 57 0.11 9.95 -15.10
CA ASN A 57 0.53 8.72 -15.76
C ASN A 57 1.43 7.85 -14.87
N LEU A 58 2.27 8.48 -14.04
CA LEU A 58 3.05 7.74 -13.05
C LEU A 58 2.11 7.10 -12.02
N TRP A 59 1.15 7.86 -11.50
CA TRP A 59 0.15 7.34 -10.56
C TRP A 59 -0.62 6.13 -11.11
N LEU A 60 -1.15 6.24 -12.32
CA LEU A 60 -1.85 5.14 -13.00
C LEU A 60 -0.94 3.91 -13.18
N SER A 61 0.34 4.13 -13.54
CA SER A 61 1.30 3.04 -13.69
C SER A 61 1.61 2.33 -12.37
N LEU A 62 1.70 3.08 -11.25
CA LEU A 62 1.94 2.51 -9.93
C LEU A 62 0.74 1.68 -9.45
N ALA A 63 -0.48 2.15 -9.72
CA ALA A 63 -1.70 1.43 -9.40
C ALA A 63 -1.81 0.10 -10.17
N ALA A 64 -1.54 0.12 -11.48
CA ALA A 64 -1.53 -1.07 -12.31
C ALA A 64 -0.41 -2.05 -11.91
N GLU A 65 0.78 -1.54 -11.60
CA GLU A 65 1.91 -2.35 -11.15
C GLU A 65 1.64 -3.06 -9.82
N ALA A 66 0.97 -2.37 -8.88
CA ALA A 66 0.56 -2.98 -7.61
C ALA A 66 -0.41 -4.15 -7.83
N GLU A 67 -1.45 -3.97 -8.65
CA GLU A 67 -2.37 -5.06 -9.00
C GLU A 67 -1.64 -6.22 -9.67
N ARG A 68 -0.76 -5.92 -10.64
CA ARG A 68 0.04 -6.93 -11.35
C ARG A 68 0.88 -7.76 -10.38
N LYS A 69 1.59 -7.12 -9.45
CA LYS A 69 2.40 -7.80 -8.43
C LYS A 69 1.54 -8.62 -7.47
N ILE A 70 0.40 -8.10 -7.04
CA ILE A 70 -0.52 -8.83 -6.15
C ILE A 70 -1.04 -10.08 -6.84
N SER A 71 -1.43 -9.98 -8.11
CA SER A 71 -1.86 -11.11 -8.93
C SER A 71 -0.72 -12.12 -9.16
N GLN A 72 0.48 -11.64 -9.50
CA GLN A 72 1.66 -12.47 -9.78
C GLN A 72 2.10 -13.31 -8.57
N TYR A 73 2.15 -12.70 -7.38
CA TYR A 73 2.68 -13.38 -6.19
C TYR A 73 1.60 -14.01 -5.31
N GLY A 74 0.37 -13.51 -5.37
CA GLY A 74 -0.81 -14.08 -4.72
C GLY A 74 -0.59 -14.41 -3.24
N ASP A 75 -0.85 -15.67 -2.87
CA ASP A 75 -0.73 -16.14 -1.49
C ASP A 75 0.67 -16.02 -0.88
N LYS A 76 1.72 -15.91 -1.68
CA LYS A 76 3.09 -15.73 -1.17
C LYS A 76 3.23 -14.39 -0.44
N LEU A 77 2.53 -13.35 -0.89
CA LEU A 77 2.53 -12.04 -0.24
C LEU A 77 1.85 -12.05 1.13
N LYS A 78 0.93 -13.00 1.37
CA LYS A 78 0.26 -13.17 2.67
C LYS A 78 1.16 -13.87 3.70
N LYS A 79 2.10 -14.68 3.22
CA LYS A 79 2.92 -15.57 4.06
C LYS A 79 4.33 -15.03 4.30
N SER A 80 4.85 -14.22 3.38
CA SER A 80 6.22 -13.71 3.42
C SER A 80 6.25 -12.20 3.56
N SER A 81 6.60 -11.72 4.76
CA SER A 81 6.76 -10.29 5.03
C SER A 81 7.86 -9.66 4.19
N SER A 82 8.95 -10.38 3.91
CA SER A 82 10.00 -9.91 3.00
C SER A 82 9.47 -9.74 1.58
N LEU A 83 8.81 -10.76 1.02
CA LEU A 83 8.28 -10.66 -0.35
C LEU A 83 7.23 -9.55 -0.47
N PHE A 84 6.35 -9.41 0.53
CA PHE A 84 5.39 -8.32 0.61
C PHE A 84 6.07 -6.95 0.56
N ALA A 85 7.07 -6.74 1.42
CA ALA A 85 7.77 -5.47 1.53
C ALA A 85 8.60 -5.16 0.28
N ASP A 86 9.43 -6.10 -0.17
CA ASP A 86 10.37 -5.90 -1.28
C ASP A 86 9.61 -5.68 -2.60
N GLN A 87 8.48 -6.37 -2.81
CA GLN A 87 7.73 -6.22 -4.06
C GLN A 87 6.83 -5.01 -4.07
N LEU A 88 6.18 -4.68 -2.95
CA LEU A 88 5.13 -3.65 -2.92
C LEU A 88 5.64 -2.29 -2.41
N PHE A 89 6.66 -2.24 -1.57
CA PHE A 89 7.09 -1.01 -0.88
C PHE A 89 8.51 -0.55 -1.24
N ASP A 90 9.13 -1.14 -2.26
CA ASP A 90 10.41 -0.67 -2.78
C ASP A 90 10.25 0.44 -3.84
N GLY A 91 11.22 1.35 -3.88
CA GLY A 91 11.25 2.48 -4.81
C GLY A 91 9.96 3.32 -4.84
N TYR A 92 9.54 3.71 -6.04
CA TYR A 92 8.34 4.55 -6.24
C TYR A 92 7.02 3.82 -5.96
N ALA A 93 7.00 2.48 -5.93
CA ALA A 93 5.79 1.72 -5.60
C ALA A 93 5.25 2.10 -4.21
N ALA A 94 6.16 2.38 -3.28
CA ALA A 94 5.82 2.81 -1.93
C ALA A 94 4.85 4.01 -1.89
N VAL A 95 4.93 4.93 -2.86
CA VAL A 95 4.08 6.13 -2.89
C VAL A 95 2.60 5.76 -3.01
N TYR A 96 2.28 4.90 -3.98
CA TYR A 96 0.92 4.40 -4.16
C TYR A 96 0.50 3.49 -3.00
N LEU A 97 1.38 2.59 -2.57
CA LEU A 97 1.05 1.61 -1.53
C LEU A 97 0.81 2.23 -0.16
N VAL A 98 1.59 3.26 0.20
CA VAL A 98 1.35 4.04 1.42
C VAL A 98 0.01 4.75 1.34
N HIS A 99 -0.34 5.35 0.20
CA HIS A 99 -1.67 5.94 0.01
C HIS A 99 -2.80 4.91 0.22
N CYS A 100 -2.68 3.71 -0.38
CA CYS A 100 -3.64 2.62 -0.14
C CYS A 100 -3.78 2.29 1.33
N LEU A 101 -2.65 2.19 2.03
CA LEU A 101 -2.61 1.79 3.43
C LEU A 101 -3.27 2.84 4.32
N ILE A 102 -3.00 4.11 4.06
CA ILE A 102 -3.63 5.25 4.76
C ILE A 102 -5.14 5.22 4.54
N GLN A 103 -5.61 5.16 3.29
CA GLN A 103 -7.04 5.13 2.98
C GLN A 103 -7.74 3.92 3.59
N TYR A 104 -7.11 2.75 3.53
CA TYR A 104 -7.63 1.53 4.16
C TYR A 104 -7.90 1.72 5.65
N THR A 105 -7.02 2.42 6.37
CA THR A 105 -7.16 2.66 7.81
C THR A 105 -8.09 3.81 8.17
N THR A 106 -8.32 4.76 7.26
CA THR A 106 -9.18 5.94 7.49
C THR A 106 -10.62 5.69 7.08
N GLU A 107 -10.86 5.04 5.94
CA GLU A 107 -12.20 4.82 5.39
C GLU A 107 -12.92 3.63 6.04
N ARG A 108 -12.17 2.63 6.50
CA ARG A 108 -12.75 1.44 7.13
C ARG A 108 -12.74 1.60 8.64
N LYS A 109 -13.90 1.31 9.26
CA LYS A 109 -13.96 1.01 10.69
C LYS A 109 -13.30 -0.35 10.93
N LEU A 110 -11.97 -0.37 11.00
CA LEU A 110 -11.23 -1.59 11.26
C LEU A 110 -11.52 -2.06 12.69
N ASN A 111 -11.86 -3.34 12.83
CA ASN A 111 -12.07 -3.95 14.13
C ASN A 111 -10.77 -3.95 14.95
N ASN A 112 -9.62 -4.09 14.27
CA ASN A 112 -8.31 -4.10 14.89
C ASN A 112 -7.69 -2.69 14.93
N GLN A 113 -8.04 -1.93 15.96
CA GLN A 113 -7.52 -0.58 16.18
C GLN A 113 -5.99 -0.53 16.38
N LYS A 114 -5.35 -1.64 16.75
CA LYS A 114 -3.88 -1.70 16.86
C LYS A 114 -3.21 -1.63 15.49
N PHE A 115 -3.82 -2.21 14.46
CA PHE A 115 -3.32 -2.13 13.09
C PHE A 115 -3.31 -0.68 12.61
N SER A 116 -4.43 0.05 12.75
CA SER A 116 -4.51 1.47 12.38
C SER A 116 -3.48 2.32 13.10
N LYS A 117 -3.28 2.10 14.41
CA LYS A 117 -2.25 2.82 15.17
C LYS A 117 -0.83 2.52 14.67
N ALA A 118 -0.54 1.28 14.33
CA ALA A 118 0.76 0.90 13.78
C ALA A 118 0.99 1.52 12.40
N VAL A 119 -0.04 1.61 11.56
CA VAL A 119 0.04 2.31 10.26
C VAL A 119 0.38 3.79 10.47
N ASN A 120 -0.32 4.47 11.38
CA ASN A 120 -0.04 5.88 11.68
C ASN A 120 1.42 6.08 12.13
N LEU A 121 1.85 5.31 13.13
CA LEU A 121 3.21 5.38 13.68
C LEU A 121 4.29 5.09 12.63
N LEU A 122 4.02 4.18 11.69
CA LEU A 122 5.02 3.73 10.72
C LEU A 122 5.02 4.55 9.43
N PHE A 123 3.94 5.27 9.07
CA PHE A 123 3.82 5.87 7.73
C PHE A 123 3.27 7.29 7.69
N MET A 124 2.76 7.84 8.81
CA MET A 124 2.16 9.18 8.85
C MET A 124 2.90 10.16 9.76
N ASP A 125 3.64 9.67 10.75
CA ASP A 125 4.50 10.47 11.65
C ASP A 125 5.85 10.82 11.01
#